data_AF-F9XE03-F1
#
_entry.id   AF-F9XE03-F1
#
_cell.length_a   1.000
_cell.length_b   1.000
_cell.length_c   1.000
_cell.angle_alpha   90.00
_cell.angle_beta   90.00
_cell.angle_gamma   90.00
#
_symmetry.space_group_name_H-M   'P 1'
#
loop_
_entity.id
_entity.type
_entity.pdbx_description
1 polymer ?
#
loop_
_entity_poly.entity_id
_entity_poly.type
_entity_poly.pdbx_seq_one_letter_code
_entity_poly.pdbx_strand_id
1 'polypeptide(L)'
;KTYHGSCHCKAIRFTATLPEPLHPEGTGKVLRCNCSICTKNGYFLVYPLRHDVIFEPGCEEKMKAYLMGLKTKPHRFCSECSSSILIDFEKSTFEKERKFLAVN
;
A
#
# COMPACT_ATOMS: atom_id res chain seq x y z
N LYS A 1 -13.75 -2.42 -8.28
CA LYS A 1 -13.07 -3.56 -8.95
C LYS A 1 -12.00 -4.13 -8.02
N THR A 2 -11.89 -5.44 -7.93
CA THR A 2 -10.89 -6.12 -7.07
C THR A 2 -9.68 -6.53 -7.89
N TYR A 3 -8.49 -6.27 -7.36
CA TYR A 3 -7.20 -6.60 -7.94
C TYR A 3 -6.45 -7.56 -7.03
N HIS A 4 -5.71 -8.48 -7.62
CA HIS A 4 -4.86 -9.42 -6.89
C HIS A 4 -3.41 -8.92 -6.94
N GLY A 5 -2.81 -8.74 -5.77
CA GLY A 5 -1.43 -8.29 -5.60
C GLY A 5 -0.58 -9.35 -4.91
N SER A 6 0.71 -9.34 -5.21
CA SER A 6 1.68 -10.16 -4.48
C SER A 6 3.06 -9.49 -4.50
N CYS A 7 3.88 -9.78 -3.48
CA CYS A 7 5.30 -9.43 -3.54
C CYS A 7 6.02 -10.29 -4.59
N HIS A 8 7.26 -9.92 -4.95
CA HIS A 8 8.04 -10.64 -5.96
C HIS A 8 8.19 -12.15 -5.67
N CYS A 9 8.51 -12.51 -4.42
CA CYS A 9 8.66 -13.91 -4.02
C CYS A 9 7.32 -14.61 -3.69
N LYS A 10 6.19 -13.91 -3.82
CA LYS A 10 4.83 -14.39 -3.51
C LYS A 10 4.61 -14.82 -2.06
N ALA A 11 5.54 -14.51 -1.14
CA ALA A 11 5.37 -14.78 0.28
C ALA A 11 4.21 -13.97 0.91
N ILE A 12 3.90 -12.82 0.30
CA ILE A 12 2.79 -11.94 0.62
C ILE A 12 1.86 -11.93 -0.59
N ARG A 13 0.59 -12.24 -0.37
CA ARG A 13 -0.50 -12.11 -1.34
C ARG A 13 -1.66 -11.40 -0.70
N PHE A 14 -2.35 -10.59 -1.49
CA PHE A 14 -3.48 -9.81 -1.03
C PHE A 14 -4.41 -9.45 -2.18
N THR A 15 -5.60 -9.01 -1.82
CA THR A 15 -6.51 -8.35 -2.74
C THR A 15 -6.72 -6.91 -2.32
N ALA A 16 -6.94 -6.02 -3.28
CA ALA A 16 -7.31 -4.64 -3.04
C ALA A 16 -8.54 -4.31 -3.89
N THR A 17 -9.62 -3.87 -3.25
CA THR A 17 -10.82 -3.41 -3.94
C THR A 17 -10.79 -1.89 -4.04
N LEU A 18 -10.87 -1.39 -5.27
CA LEU A 18 -10.94 0.05 -5.54
C LEU A 18 -12.37 0.47 -5.88
N PRO A 19 -12.83 1.66 -5.43
CA PRO A 19 -14.17 2.17 -5.75
C PRO A 19 -14.34 2.37 -7.26
N GLU A 20 -13.40 3.06 -7.90
CA GLU A 20 -13.29 3.12 -9.36
C GLU A 20 -12.26 2.12 -9.91
N PRO A 21 -12.57 1.42 -11.02
CA PRO A 21 -11.57 0.66 -11.77
C PRO A 21 -10.44 1.56 -12.31
N LEU A 22 -9.25 0.99 -12.48
CA LEU A 22 -8.12 1.65 -13.11
C LEU A 22 -8.29 1.66 -14.63
N HIS A 23 -7.52 2.51 -15.32
CA HIS A 23 -7.47 2.54 -16.77
C HIS A 23 -7.04 1.17 -17.35
N PRO A 24 -7.63 0.72 -18.48
CA PRO A 24 -8.58 1.42 -19.35
C PRO A 24 -10.06 1.29 -18.94
N GLU A 25 -10.37 0.45 -17.95
CA GLU A 25 -11.74 0.11 -17.59
C GLU A 25 -12.44 1.18 -16.75
N GLY A 26 -11.68 2.14 -16.19
CA GLY A 26 -12.22 3.24 -15.42
C GLY A 26 -11.24 4.40 -15.26
N THR A 27 -11.62 5.33 -14.38
CA THR A 27 -10.92 6.60 -14.12
C THR A 27 -10.21 6.62 -12.75
N GLY A 28 -10.02 5.44 -12.15
CA GLY A 28 -9.35 5.27 -10.88
C GLY A 28 -7.95 5.90 -10.90
N LYS A 29 -7.66 6.71 -9.89
CA LYS A 29 -6.45 7.52 -9.83
C LYS A 29 -5.29 6.72 -9.26
N VAL A 30 -4.16 6.77 -9.96
CA VAL A 30 -2.85 6.35 -9.45
C VAL A 30 -2.04 7.60 -9.16
N LEU A 31 -1.53 7.75 -7.94
CA LEU A 31 -0.76 8.92 -7.53
C LEU A 31 0.72 8.58 -7.41
N ARG A 32 1.55 9.48 -7.95
CA ARG A 32 3.00 9.48 -7.78
C ARG A 32 3.39 10.68 -6.92
N CYS A 33 3.58 10.44 -5.63
CA CYS A 33 4.04 11.48 -4.70
C CYS A 33 5.51 11.82 -4.96
N ASN A 34 5.85 13.10 -4.91
CA ASN A 34 7.20 13.62 -5.16
C ASN A 34 8.07 13.76 -3.89
N CYS A 35 7.62 13.27 -2.73
CA CYS A 35 8.47 13.27 -1.54
C CYS A 35 9.67 12.33 -1.72
N SER A 36 10.73 12.54 -0.94
CA SER A 36 12.02 11.85 -1.12
C SER A 36 11.90 10.32 -1.05
N ILE A 37 11.18 9.78 -0.07
CA ILE A 37 11.00 8.33 0.09
C ILE A 37 10.14 7.74 -1.03
N CYS A 38 9.05 8.38 -1.43
CA CYS A 38 8.19 7.89 -2.51
C CYS A 38 8.91 7.92 -3.86
N THR A 39 9.70 8.97 -4.09
CA THR A 39 10.53 9.09 -5.30
C THR A 39 11.59 8.00 -5.33
N LYS A 40 12.27 7.73 -4.20
CA LYS A 40 13.33 6.71 -4.11
C LYS A 40 12.80 5.28 -4.22
N ASN A 41 11.59 5.02 -3.70
CA ASN A 41 10.93 3.72 -3.83
C ASN A 41 10.20 3.55 -5.17
N GLY A 42 10.12 4.60 -6.00
CA GLY A 42 9.47 4.53 -7.32
C GLY A 42 7.97 4.28 -7.25
N TYR A 43 7.30 4.78 -6.22
CA TYR A 43 5.91 4.44 -5.93
C TYR A 43 4.89 4.96 -6.95
N PHE A 44 3.94 4.08 -7.29
CA PHE A 44 2.69 4.39 -7.96
C PHE A 44 1.54 3.85 -7.11
N LEU A 45 0.88 4.74 -6.36
CA LEU A 45 0.00 4.33 -5.28
C LEU A 45 -1.48 4.52 -5.63
N VAL A 46 -2.28 3.54 -5.25
CA VAL A 46 -3.74 3.64 -5.14
C VAL A 46 -4.15 3.72 -3.67
N TYR A 47 -5.33 4.28 -3.39
CA TYR A 47 -5.76 4.62 -2.02
C TYR A 47 -7.10 3.94 -1.64
N PRO A 48 -7.15 2.60 -1.53
CA PRO A 48 -8.33 1.89 -1.03
C PRO A 48 -8.60 2.19 0.45
N LEU A 49 -9.84 1.92 0.88
CA LEU A 49 -10.15 1.81 2.31
C LEU A 49 -9.40 0.61 2.90
N ARG A 50 -9.00 0.69 4.17
CA ARG A 50 -8.28 -0.40 4.85
C ARG A 50 -9.03 -1.72 4.77
N HIS A 51 -10.34 -1.70 5.00
CA HIS A 51 -11.17 -2.91 4.97
C HIS A 51 -11.32 -3.52 3.56
N ASP A 52 -10.94 -2.79 2.52
CA ASP A 52 -10.95 -3.27 1.13
C ASP A 52 -9.62 -3.90 0.72
N VAL A 53 -8.62 -3.93 1.60
CA VAL A 53 -7.33 -4.60 1.39
C VAL A 53 -7.27 -5.83 2.28
N ILE A 54 -7.34 -7.01 1.68
CA ILE A 54 -7.39 -8.29 2.39
C ILE A 54 -6.12 -9.08 2.11
N PHE A 55 -5.34 -9.32 3.16
CA PHE A 55 -4.16 -10.19 3.10
C PHE A 55 -4.55 -11.65 3.28
N GLU A 56 -3.88 -12.56 2.57
CA GLU A 56 -3.97 -13.99 2.90
C GLU A 56 -3.46 -14.23 4.33
N PRO A 57 -3.99 -15.23 5.06
CA PRO A 57 -3.54 -15.54 6.42
C PRO A 57 -2.01 -15.69 6.52
N GLY A 58 -1.40 -15.04 7.52
CA GLY A 58 0.04 -15.10 7.73
C GLY A 58 0.89 -14.18 6.83
N CYS A 59 0.28 -13.40 5.92
CA CYS A 59 1.03 -12.52 5.01
C CYS A 59 1.44 -11.19 5.68
N GLU A 60 0.67 -10.67 6.62
CA GLU A 60 0.98 -9.40 7.27
C GLU A 60 2.22 -9.49 8.15
N GLU A 61 2.43 -10.63 8.80
CA GLU A 61 3.53 -10.93 9.71
C GLU A 61 4.87 -11.02 8.96
N LYS A 62 4.83 -11.29 7.65
CA LYS A 62 6.00 -11.32 6.76
C LYS A 62 6.39 -9.93 6.25
N MET A 63 5.71 -8.88 6.71
CA MET A 63 6.08 -7.51 6.40
C MET A 63 6.99 -6.93 7.47
N LYS A 64 8.02 -6.22 7.02
CA LYS A 64 8.75 -5.27 7.86
C LYS A 64 8.27 -3.86 7.54
N ALA A 65 8.53 -2.92 8.46
CA ALA A 65 8.17 -1.53 8.30
C ALA A 65 9.40 -0.63 8.38
N TYR A 66 9.46 0.35 7.48
CA TYR A 66 10.39 1.47 7.57
C TYR A 66 9.63 2.76 7.89
N LEU A 67 10.17 3.54 8.82
CA LEU A 67 9.59 4.78 9.31
C LEU A 67 10.58 5.92 9.07
N MET A 68 10.08 7.02 8.50
CA MET A 68 10.84 8.25 8.24
C MET A 68 10.11 9.44 8.85
N GLY A 69 10.81 10.55 9.05
CA GLY A 69 10.23 11.81 9.49
C GLY A 69 9.52 11.67 10.83
N LEU A 70 8.25 12.05 10.90
CA LEU A 70 7.41 12.00 12.11
C LEU A 70 7.07 10.57 12.58
N LYS A 71 7.48 9.53 11.84
CA LYS A 71 7.24 8.12 12.18
C LYS A 71 5.74 7.75 12.32
N THR A 72 4.89 8.39 11.51
CA THR A 72 3.43 8.19 11.53
C THR A 72 2.90 7.39 10.34
N LYS A 73 3.73 7.16 9.33
CA LYS A 73 3.36 6.51 8.06
C LYS A 73 4.32 5.36 7.76
N PRO A 74 4.14 4.17 8.37
CA PRO A 74 4.98 3.01 8.12
C PRO A 74 4.92 2.60 6.64
N HIS A 75 6.07 2.57 5.98
CA HIS A 75 6.22 1.95 4.66
C HIS A 75 6.48 0.46 4.86
N ARG A 76 5.50 -0.38 4.56
CA ARG A 76 5.56 -1.84 4.74
C ARG A 76 6.06 -2.53 3.48
N PHE A 77 6.99 -3.46 3.65
CA PHE A 77 7.65 -4.20 2.58
C PHE A 77 7.88 -5.66 2.97
N CYS A 78 8.05 -6.54 1.98
CA CYS A 78 8.32 -7.96 2.21
C CYS A 78 9.67 -8.18 2.88
N SER A 79 9.72 -8.94 3.97
CA SER A 79 10.98 -9.27 4.67
C SER A 79 11.98 -10.06 3.81
N GLU A 80 11.47 -10.84 2.85
CA GLU A 80 12.28 -11.78 2.06
C GLU A 80 12.82 -11.15 0.77
N CYS A 81 11.98 -10.44 0.02
CA CYS A 81 12.35 -9.89 -1.29
C CYS A 81 12.38 -8.37 -1.35
N SER A 82 12.08 -7.68 -0.25
CA SER A 82 12.07 -6.21 -0.16
C SER A 82 11.09 -5.50 -1.10
N SER A 83 10.19 -6.22 -1.80
CA SER A 83 9.11 -5.58 -2.54
C SER A 83 8.28 -4.71 -1.60
N SER A 84 8.12 -3.45 -1.95
CA SER A 84 7.23 -2.56 -1.21
C SER A 84 5.78 -2.94 -1.46
N ILE A 85 4.98 -2.97 -0.40
CA ILE A 85 3.58 -3.42 -0.45
C ILE A 85 2.65 -2.24 -0.26
N LEU A 86 2.82 -1.49 0.83
CA LEU A 86 1.91 -0.39 1.17
C LEU A 86 2.51 0.64 2.11
N ILE A 87 1.83 1.76 2.24
CA ILE A 87 2.00 2.73 3.33
C ILE A 87 0.76 2.66 4.21
N ASP A 88 0.99 2.49 5.51
CA ASP A 88 -0.07 2.42 6.50
C ASP A 88 -0.35 3.83 7.06
N PHE A 89 -1.62 4.29 7.01
CA PHE A 89 -2.02 5.60 7.55
C PHE A 89 -2.76 5.53 8.89
N GLU A 90 -2.90 4.36 9.51
CA GLU A 90 -3.64 4.19 10.79
C GLU A 90 -3.21 5.22 11.84
N LYS A 91 -1.91 5.48 11.91
CA LYS A 91 -1.29 6.41 12.87
C LYS A 91 -1.02 7.79 12.29
N SER A 92 -1.66 8.16 11.17
CA SER A 92 -1.52 9.49 10.59
C SER A 92 -1.97 10.57 11.56
N THR A 93 -1.27 11.71 11.54
CA THR A 93 -1.67 12.93 12.25
C THR A 93 -2.98 13.50 11.71
N PHE A 94 -3.31 13.20 10.45
CA PHE A 94 -4.55 13.62 9.82
C PHE A 94 -5.59 12.50 9.93
N GLU A 95 -6.58 12.69 10.78
CA GLU A 95 -7.61 11.67 11.08
C GLU A 95 -8.33 11.15 9.82
N LYS A 96 -8.64 12.05 8.87
CA LYS A 96 -9.28 11.71 7.60
C LYS A 96 -8.50 10.69 6.75
N GLU A 97 -7.19 10.56 6.96
CA GLU A 97 -6.33 9.63 6.23
C GLU A 97 -6.35 8.22 6.83
N ARG A 98 -6.67 8.07 8.13
CA ARG A 98 -6.47 6.82 8.89
C ARG A 98 -7.25 5.63 8.37
N LYS A 99 -8.35 5.90 7.67
CA LYS A 99 -9.20 4.87 7.03
C LYS A 99 -8.60 4.29 5.75
N PHE A 100 -7.54 4.86 5.21
CA PHE A 100 -6.94 4.45 3.95
C PHE A 100 -5.64 3.69 4.15
N LEU A 101 -5.30 2.89 3.14
CA LEU A 101 -3.94 2.42 2.86
C LEU A 101 -3.48 3.03 1.55
N ALA A 102 -2.18 3.24 1.36
CA ALA A 102 -1.62 3.48 0.03
C ALA A 102 -0.96 2.21 -0.47
N VAL A 103 -1.51 1.56 -1.49
CA VAL A 103 -1.05 0.27 -2.00
C VAL A 103 -0.27 0.49 -3.29
N ASN A 104 0.89 -0.17 -3.43
CA ASN A 104 1.75 -0.15 -4.60
C ASN A 104 1.48 -1.35 -5.52
#